data_AF-A0A2T0KBD9-F1
#
_entry.id   AF-A0A2T0KBD9-F1
#
_cell.length_a   1.000
_cell.length_b   1.000
_cell.length_c   1.000
_cell.angle_alpha   90.00
_cell.angle_beta   90.00
_cell.angle_gamma   90.00
#
_symmetry.space_group_name_H-M   'P 1'
#
loop_
_entity.id
_entity.type
_entity.pdbx_description
1 polymer ?
#
loop_
_entity_poly.entity_id
_entity_poly.type
_entity_poly.pdbx_seq_one_letter_code
_entity_poly.pdbx_strand_id
1 'polypeptide(L)'
;MNLFLTAALSATLSLPAPPTTVPTSDWTQTGYGPGLTYYNPHEEGLTPESIDAVGQRWEIPTHGAPECEVGREPLAGNGRIYTSDPGGIGAYDPATGARRWHVNLPRRGVTRMAVSEGILATLTYACDNQHSYLTAYRATTGQRIWEIALGAPTQDMIVDRGVIVVDTRPDFETSTVAHRLGTGARMWKLFGTRGDGLLSAQGRILLRTAGEGSRAVDVKTGTTIWRTPEDWYAVGSNPSGSRFYIGGRNGGLTAIDSANGNVAWQSTWPARSVTVDDQRVYFPRYRSTICLDATTGRKLWSVHLPDTAGQPVRAGRLLYSPSGMGHPLSIVDAVTGQAKKGGMPSSENYPPTVAGGRLFLTDGNRLRAYF
;
A
#
# COMPACT_ATOMS: atom_id res chain seq x y z
N MET A 1 79.75 16.03 -3.78
CA MET A 1 78.94 15.91 -2.54
C MET A 1 77.86 16.97 -2.59
N ASN A 2 76.61 16.54 -2.80
CA ASN A 2 75.31 17.20 -2.58
C ASN A 2 74.32 16.82 -3.69
N LEU A 3 73.64 15.67 -3.49
CA LEU A 3 72.41 15.32 -4.19
C LEU A 3 71.24 16.08 -3.52
N PHE A 4 70.51 16.88 -4.29
CA PHE A 4 69.22 17.41 -3.87
C PHE A 4 68.11 16.40 -4.23
N LEU A 5 67.46 15.81 -3.22
CA LEU A 5 66.21 15.08 -3.37
C LEU A 5 65.04 16.08 -3.41
N THR A 6 64.34 16.18 -4.53
CA THR A 6 63.04 16.85 -4.63
C THR A 6 61.93 15.85 -4.29
N ALA A 7 61.26 16.05 -3.16
CA ALA A 7 60.07 15.28 -2.78
C ALA A 7 58.85 15.78 -3.57
N ALA A 8 58.22 14.90 -4.34
CA ALA A 8 56.95 15.18 -5.01
C ALA A 8 55.79 14.94 -4.03
N LEU A 9 55.04 15.99 -3.73
CA LEU A 9 53.83 15.94 -2.92
C LEU A 9 52.66 15.49 -3.80
N SER A 10 52.24 14.23 -3.69
CA SER A 10 51.04 13.74 -4.37
C SER A 10 49.80 14.14 -3.56
N ALA A 11 49.12 15.21 -3.98
CA ALA A 11 47.82 15.59 -3.44
C ALA A 11 46.74 14.67 -4.02
N THR A 12 46.21 13.75 -3.20
CA THR A 12 45.03 12.96 -3.55
C THR A 12 43.78 13.83 -3.43
N LEU A 13 43.25 14.28 -4.56
CA LEU A 13 41.91 14.87 -4.62
C LEU A 13 40.87 13.78 -4.29
N SER A 14 40.31 13.81 -3.07
CA SER A 14 39.11 13.03 -2.77
C SER A 14 37.91 13.70 -3.43
N LEU A 15 37.27 13.03 -4.39
CA LEU A 15 35.96 13.45 -4.88
C LEU A 15 34.96 13.38 -3.72
N PRO A 16 34.08 14.39 -3.55
CA PRO A 16 33.00 14.30 -2.58
C PRO A 16 32.14 13.08 -2.91
N ALA A 17 31.86 12.24 -1.92
CA ALA A 17 30.90 11.16 -2.07
C ALA A 17 29.58 11.76 -2.59
N PRO A 18 28.89 11.10 -3.55
CA PRO A 18 27.55 11.54 -3.93
C PRO A 18 26.71 11.65 -2.67
N PRO A 19 25.86 12.68 -2.51
CA PRO A 19 24.97 12.76 -1.37
C PRO A 19 24.23 11.43 -1.31
N THR A 20 24.39 10.72 -0.19
CA THR A 20 23.57 9.54 0.09
C THR A 20 22.14 10.04 0.04
N THR A 21 21.45 9.76 -1.06
CA THR A 21 20.02 10.01 -1.17
C THR A 21 19.41 9.13 -0.10
N VAL A 22 19.03 9.73 1.03
CA VAL A 22 18.21 9.07 2.04
C VAL A 22 17.05 8.44 1.27
N PRO A 23 16.80 7.13 1.42
CA PRO A 23 15.71 6.48 0.71
C PRO A 23 14.45 7.30 0.95
N THR A 24 13.79 7.72 -0.13
CA THR A 24 12.54 8.46 -0.02
C THR A 24 11.51 7.54 0.61
N SER A 25 10.95 7.98 1.73
CA SER A 25 9.92 7.28 2.52
C SER A 25 8.57 7.35 1.78
N ASP A 26 8.51 6.77 0.58
CA ASP A 26 7.40 6.94 -0.36
C ASP A 26 6.36 5.80 -0.21
N TRP A 27 5.20 6.16 0.32
CA TRP A 27 3.99 5.35 0.37
C TRP A 27 3.18 5.51 -0.91
N THR A 28 3.56 4.73 -1.93
CA THR A 28 3.13 4.96 -3.32
C THR A 28 1.79 4.34 -3.68
N GLN A 29 1.31 3.37 -2.91
CA GLN A 29 0.05 2.65 -3.13
C GLN A 29 -0.55 2.26 -1.78
N THR A 30 -1.81 1.81 -1.75
CA THR A 30 -2.38 1.16 -0.57
C THR A 30 -1.42 0.06 -0.06
N GLY A 31 -1.17 0.02 1.25
CA GLY A 31 -0.22 -0.92 1.84
C GLY A 31 1.25 -0.69 1.48
N TYR A 32 1.67 0.58 1.33
CA TYR A 32 3.03 1.07 1.04
C TYR A 32 3.49 0.92 -0.41
N GLY A 33 3.23 -0.23 -1.02
CA GLY A 33 3.61 -0.52 -2.40
C GLY A 33 2.88 -1.75 -2.95
N PRO A 34 3.31 -2.28 -4.11
CA PRO A 34 2.57 -3.33 -4.80
C PRO A 34 2.44 -4.64 -4.03
N GLY A 35 3.33 -4.91 -3.06
CA GLY A 35 3.28 -6.11 -2.21
C GLY A 35 2.25 -6.05 -1.07
N LEU A 36 1.59 -4.90 -0.87
CA LEU A 36 0.58 -4.71 0.18
C LEU A 36 1.14 -5.08 1.58
N THR A 37 2.35 -4.63 1.89
CA THR A 37 3.07 -5.01 3.13
C THR A 37 2.61 -4.23 4.34
N TYR A 38 2.01 -3.04 4.14
CA TYR A 38 1.73 -2.05 5.19
C TYR A 38 2.96 -1.72 6.06
N TYR A 39 4.16 -1.91 5.51
CA TYR A 39 5.42 -1.69 6.20
C TYR A 39 6.26 -0.70 5.41
N ASN A 40 6.58 0.42 6.06
CA ASN A 40 7.56 1.39 5.60
C ASN A 40 8.91 1.16 6.31
N PRO A 41 9.90 0.52 5.65
CA PRO A 41 11.24 0.29 6.20
C PRO A 41 12.12 1.55 6.23
N HIS A 42 11.68 2.65 5.61
CA HIS A 42 12.45 3.89 5.44
C HIS A 42 11.90 5.05 6.29
N GLU A 43 11.04 4.76 7.26
CA GLU A 43 10.61 5.77 8.23
C GLU A 43 11.62 5.87 9.38
N GLU A 44 12.26 7.03 9.50
CA GLU A 44 13.28 7.32 10.51
C GLU A 44 12.91 8.51 11.42
N GLY A 45 11.89 9.30 11.06
CA GLY A 45 11.48 10.49 11.79
C GLY A 45 10.47 10.21 12.89
N LEU A 46 9.54 9.28 12.67
CA LEU A 46 8.57 8.83 13.69
C LEU A 46 9.04 7.53 14.34
N THR A 47 9.69 7.67 15.49
CA THR A 47 10.26 6.57 16.27
C THR A 47 9.66 6.53 17.68
N PRO A 48 9.93 5.48 18.48
CA PRO A 48 9.47 5.44 19.86
C PRO A 48 10.03 6.56 20.75
N GLU A 49 11.07 7.25 20.31
CA GLU A 49 11.69 8.39 21.00
C GLU A 49 11.07 9.73 20.58
N SER A 50 10.53 9.85 19.36
CA SER A 50 9.98 11.10 18.84
C SER A 50 8.44 11.18 18.84
N ILE A 51 7.75 10.03 18.85
CA ILE A 51 6.28 9.99 18.66
C ILE A 51 5.53 10.79 19.73
N ASP A 52 6.05 10.85 20.96
CA ASP A 52 5.45 11.58 22.08
C ASP A 52 5.38 13.10 21.86
N ALA A 53 6.23 13.67 21.00
CA ALA A 53 6.23 15.09 20.67
C ALA A 53 5.28 15.47 19.51
N VAL A 54 4.77 14.49 18.76
CA VAL A 54 3.96 14.71 17.56
C VAL A 54 2.60 15.36 17.87
N GLY A 55 2.23 16.41 17.15
CA GLY A 55 0.93 17.09 17.27
C GLY A 55 0.24 17.27 15.93
N GLN A 56 -1.06 17.54 15.93
CA GLN A 56 -1.78 17.87 14.70
C GLN A 56 -1.25 19.20 14.12
N ARG A 57 -0.93 19.20 12.83
CA ARG A 57 -0.39 20.39 12.14
C ARG A 57 -1.40 21.04 11.21
N TRP A 58 -2.14 20.22 10.47
CA TRP A 58 -3.17 20.69 9.55
C TRP A 58 -4.24 19.61 9.36
N GLU A 59 -5.38 20.05 8.83
CA GLU A 59 -6.53 19.23 8.48
C GLU A 59 -7.14 19.76 7.17
N ILE A 60 -7.54 18.86 6.28
CA ILE A 60 -8.22 19.18 5.02
C ILE A 60 -9.47 18.31 4.83
N PRO A 61 -10.52 18.80 4.16
CA PRO A 61 -11.65 17.97 3.76
C PRO A 61 -11.25 17.02 2.62
N THR A 62 -11.73 15.78 2.66
CA THR A 62 -11.50 14.74 1.62
C THR A 62 -12.79 14.15 1.07
N HIS A 63 -13.93 14.65 1.50
CA HIS A 63 -15.25 14.23 1.04
C HIS A 63 -16.14 15.45 0.86
N GLY A 64 -16.87 15.47 -0.25
CA GLY A 64 -17.93 16.44 -0.53
C GLY A 64 -18.92 15.89 -1.56
N ALA A 65 -19.45 16.77 -2.42
CA ALA A 65 -20.29 16.33 -3.53
C ALA A 65 -19.42 15.72 -4.65
N PRO A 66 -19.84 14.62 -5.31
CA PRO A 66 -21.14 13.97 -5.24
C PRO A 66 -21.30 13.07 -4.00
N GLU A 67 -22.53 12.83 -3.55
CA GLU A 67 -22.88 12.01 -2.38
C GLU A 67 -22.29 10.58 -2.35
N CYS A 68 -21.86 10.07 -3.52
CA CYS A 68 -21.25 8.74 -3.64
C CYS A 68 -19.75 8.73 -3.36
N GLU A 69 -19.13 9.89 -3.16
CA GLU A 69 -17.71 10.01 -2.86
C GLU A 69 -17.42 9.46 -1.45
N VAL A 70 -16.32 8.73 -1.31
CA VAL A 70 -15.81 8.29 -0.02
C VAL A 70 -14.32 8.58 -0.01
N GLY A 71 -13.84 9.24 1.04
CA GLY A 71 -12.42 9.49 1.20
C GLY A 71 -11.62 8.18 1.24
N ARG A 72 -10.42 8.20 0.67
CA ARG A 72 -9.49 7.08 0.66
C ARG A 72 -8.22 7.41 1.43
N GLU A 73 -7.48 6.36 1.79
CA GLU A 73 -6.16 6.52 2.38
C GLU A 73 -5.27 7.37 1.45
N PRO A 74 -4.52 8.34 2.00
CA PRO A 74 -3.64 9.15 1.18
C PRO A 74 -2.42 8.35 0.73
N LEU A 75 -1.92 8.68 -0.45
CA LEU A 75 -0.58 8.32 -0.89
C LEU A 75 0.39 9.43 -0.48
N ALA A 76 1.59 9.07 -0.05
CA ALA A 76 2.64 10.02 0.27
C ALA A 76 3.88 9.67 -0.56
N GLY A 77 4.19 10.44 -1.59
CA GLY A 77 5.35 10.14 -2.43
C GLY A 77 5.66 11.23 -3.43
N ASN A 78 6.88 11.25 -3.96
CA ASN A 78 7.36 12.31 -4.86
C ASN A 78 7.13 13.73 -4.30
N GLY A 79 7.31 13.89 -2.98
CA GLY A 79 7.16 15.16 -2.26
C GLY A 79 5.74 15.71 -2.16
N ARG A 80 4.70 14.89 -2.36
CA ARG A 80 3.29 15.28 -2.30
C ARG A 80 2.44 14.26 -1.55
N ILE A 81 1.28 14.72 -1.10
CA ILE A 81 0.19 13.88 -0.65
C ILE A 81 -0.86 13.83 -1.76
N TYR A 82 -1.29 12.63 -2.17
CA TYR A 82 -2.40 12.44 -3.11
C TYR A 82 -3.57 11.81 -2.36
N THR A 83 -4.75 12.40 -2.47
CA THR A 83 -5.94 11.91 -1.76
C THR A 83 -7.23 12.33 -2.48
N SER A 84 -8.36 11.78 -2.06
CA SER A 84 -9.68 12.30 -2.43
C SER A 84 -9.80 13.77 -1.98
N ASP A 85 -10.38 14.62 -2.82
CA ASP A 85 -10.63 16.04 -2.59
C ASP A 85 -12.09 16.28 -2.96
N PRO A 86 -12.91 17.04 -2.21
CA PRO A 86 -14.31 17.26 -2.56
C PRO A 86 -14.56 17.46 -4.06
N GLY A 87 -15.29 16.52 -4.67
CA GLY A 87 -15.59 16.53 -6.10
C GLY A 87 -14.51 15.92 -7.00
N GLY A 88 -13.50 15.25 -6.44
CA GLY A 88 -12.51 14.51 -7.21
C GLY A 88 -11.25 14.11 -6.44
N ILE A 89 -10.09 14.46 -6.98
CA ILE A 89 -8.78 14.12 -6.39
C ILE A 89 -7.87 15.34 -6.37
N GLY A 90 -6.97 15.38 -5.40
CA GLY A 90 -6.02 16.48 -5.25
C GLY A 90 -4.62 16.00 -4.93
N ALA A 91 -3.65 16.88 -5.16
CA ALA A 91 -2.35 16.78 -4.52
C ALA A 91 -2.10 17.96 -3.58
N TYR A 92 -1.43 17.69 -2.47
CA TYR A 92 -1.20 18.63 -1.39
C TYR A 92 0.26 18.65 -0.98
N ASP A 93 0.67 19.77 -0.42
CA ASP A 93 1.94 19.91 0.26
C ASP A 93 1.92 19.16 1.60
N PRO A 94 2.84 18.22 1.86
CA PRO A 94 2.84 17.42 3.08
C PRO A 94 3.12 18.25 4.35
N ALA A 95 3.78 19.40 4.26
CA ALA A 95 4.13 20.22 5.41
C ALA A 95 3.02 21.20 5.79
N THR A 96 2.28 21.72 4.81
CA THR A 96 1.32 22.81 5.03
C THR A 96 -0.14 22.41 4.80
N GLY A 97 -0.40 21.27 4.14
CA GLY A 97 -1.76 20.90 3.72
C GLY A 97 -2.28 21.76 2.57
N ALA A 98 -1.44 22.63 1.98
CA ALA A 98 -1.85 23.49 0.88
C ALA A 98 -2.07 22.67 -0.40
N ARG A 99 -3.23 22.85 -1.05
CA ARG A 99 -3.56 22.20 -2.32
C ARG A 99 -2.66 22.70 -3.44
N ARG A 100 -1.98 21.79 -4.13
CA ARG A 100 -1.11 22.04 -5.28
C ARG A 100 -1.88 22.01 -6.60
N TRP A 101 -2.77 21.04 -6.74
CA TRP A 101 -3.68 20.92 -7.88
C TRP A 101 -4.92 20.11 -7.49
N HIS A 102 -5.96 20.23 -8.30
CA HIS A 102 -7.23 19.50 -8.18
C HIS A 102 -7.65 18.97 -9.55
N VAL A 103 -8.24 17.78 -9.59
CA VAL A 103 -8.92 17.22 -10.75
C VAL A 103 -10.38 16.96 -10.38
N ASN A 104 -11.28 17.57 -11.14
CA ASN A 104 -12.72 17.36 -10.99
C ASN A 104 -13.14 16.00 -11.56
N LEU A 105 -13.84 15.21 -10.76
CA LEU A 105 -14.39 13.90 -11.11
C LEU A 105 -15.92 13.93 -10.93
N PRO A 106 -16.68 14.46 -11.91
CA PRO A 106 -18.11 14.64 -11.76
C PRO A 106 -18.84 13.30 -11.64
N ARG A 107 -19.61 13.13 -10.57
CA ARG A 107 -20.40 11.90 -10.28
C ARG A 107 -19.55 10.62 -10.28
N ARG A 108 -18.32 10.71 -9.78
CA ARG A 108 -17.42 9.57 -9.63
C ARG A 108 -16.78 9.55 -8.24
N GLY A 109 -16.62 8.36 -7.69
CA GLY A 109 -15.83 8.11 -6.48
C GLY A 109 -14.53 7.39 -6.82
N VAL A 110 -13.54 7.51 -5.93
CA VAL A 110 -12.25 6.84 -6.08
C VAL A 110 -12.28 5.48 -5.37
N THR A 111 -11.83 4.43 -6.06
CA THR A 111 -11.65 3.09 -5.47
C THR A 111 -10.20 2.88 -5.02
N ARG A 112 -9.24 3.13 -5.92
CA ARG A 112 -7.81 2.92 -5.68
C ARG A 112 -6.98 4.01 -6.34
N MET A 113 -5.83 4.31 -5.74
CA MET A 113 -4.82 5.21 -6.31
C MET A 113 -3.45 4.56 -6.22
N ALA A 114 -2.58 4.90 -7.17
CA ALA A 114 -1.19 4.49 -7.18
C ALA A 114 -0.31 5.56 -7.84
N VAL A 115 0.85 5.86 -7.28
CA VAL A 115 1.84 6.74 -7.91
C VAL A 115 3.10 5.97 -8.28
N SER A 116 3.52 6.05 -9.55
CA SER A 116 4.74 5.40 -10.02
C SER A 116 5.28 6.15 -11.23
N GLU A 117 6.59 6.32 -11.33
CA GLU A 117 7.25 6.96 -12.49
C GLU A 117 6.67 8.36 -12.83
N GLY A 118 6.28 9.14 -11.82
CA GLY A 118 5.68 10.47 -12.00
C GLY A 118 4.22 10.46 -12.52
N ILE A 119 3.60 9.28 -12.58
CA ILE A 119 2.21 9.08 -12.98
C ILE A 119 1.38 8.72 -11.75
N LEU A 120 0.25 9.41 -11.56
CA LEU A 120 -0.80 9.02 -10.63
C LEU A 120 -1.86 8.25 -11.43
N ALA A 121 -1.98 6.95 -11.19
CA ALA A 121 -3.06 6.12 -11.69
C ALA A 121 -4.21 6.10 -10.68
N THR A 122 -5.44 6.20 -11.15
CA THR A 122 -6.66 6.09 -10.35
C THR A 122 -7.63 5.12 -10.96
N LEU A 123 -8.23 4.28 -10.12
CA LEU A 123 -9.42 3.53 -10.45
C LEU A 123 -10.63 4.21 -9.79
N THR A 124 -11.63 4.57 -10.58
CA THR A 124 -12.85 5.26 -10.12
C THR A 124 -14.09 4.47 -10.49
N TYR A 125 -15.20 4.70 -9.79
CA TYR A 125 -16.53 4.21 -10.13
C TYR A 125 -17.47 5.39 -10.37
N ALA A 126 -18.43 5.22 -11.28
CA ALA A 126 -19.53 6.16 -11.43
C ALA A 126 -20.54 5.98 -10.29
N CYS A 127 -21.20 7.06 -9.87
CA CYS A 127 -22.23 6.99 -8.81
C CYS A 127 -23.45 6.11 -9.18
N ASP A 128 -23.61 5.73 -10.46
CA ASP A 128 -24.61 4.75 -10.90
C ASP A 128 -24.23 3.29 -10.53
N ASN A 129 -22.98 3.09 -10.06
CA ASN A 129 -22.36 1.81 -9.77
C ASN A 129 -22.33 0.82 -10.95
N GLN A 130 -22.47 1.31 -12.19
CA GLN A 130 -22.47 0.49 -13.40
C GLN A 130 -21.13 0.53 -14.14
N HIS A 131 -20.34 1.59 -13.96
CA HIS A 131 -19.13 1.82 -14.74
C HIS A 131 -17.93 2.18 -13.87
N SER A 132 -16.74 1.77 -14.31
CA SER A 132 -15.48 2.20 -13.71
C SER A 132 -14.59 2.89 -14.74
N TYR A 133 -13.65 3.71 -14.27
CA TYR A 133 -12.68 4.37 -15.15
C TYR A 133 -11.29 4.15 -14.59
N LEU A 134 -10.39 3.71 -15.46
CA LEU A 134 -8.97 3.70 -15.19
C LEU A 134 -8.35 4.92 -15.85
N THR A 135 -7.74 5.80 -15.06
CA THR A 135 -7.22 7.07 -15.54
C THR A 135 -5.82 7.31 -15.02
N ALA A 136 -4.94 7.83 -15.87
CA ALA A 136 -3.60 8.26 -15.48
C ALA A 136 -3.46 9.77 -15.60
N TYR A 137 -2.82 10.36 -14.60
CA TYR A 137 -2.52 11.78 -14.52
C TYR A 137 -1.03 11.99 -14.32
N ARG A 138 -0.50 13.12 -14.79
CA ARG A 138 0.83 13.57 -14.41
C ARG A 138 0.79 13.99 -12.94
N ALA A 139 1.51 13.27 -12.08
CA ALA A 139 1.47 13.44 -10.63
C ALA A 139 1.84 14.86 -10.17
N THR A 140 2.67 15.58 -10.93
CA THR A 140 3.07 16.95 -10.59
C THR A 140 2.00 18.01 -10.85
N THR A 141 1.06 17.75 -11.77
CA THR A 141 0.14 18.79 -12.30
C THR A 141 -1.34 18.41 -12.27
N GLY A 142 -1.66 17.12 -12.13
CA GLY A 142 -3.04 16.62 -12.30
C GLY A 142 -3.50 16.55 -13.76
N GLN A 143 -2.64 16.88 -14.75
CA GLN A 143 -3.01 16.77 -16.15
C GLN A 143 -3.26 15.32 -16.55
N ARG A 144 -4.44 15.02 -17.10
CA ARG A 144 -4.80 13.70 -17.62
C ARG A 144 -3.89 13.31 -18.79
N ILE A 145 -3.29 12.12 -18.70
CA ILE A 145 -2.45 11.52 -19.75
C ILE A 145 -3.33 10.66 -20.66
N TRP A 146 -4.09 9.74 -20.07
CA TRP A 146 -5.02 8.85 -20.76
C TRP A 146 -6.14 8.42 -19.81
N GLU A 147 -7.26 7.96 -20.37
CA GLU A 147 -8.40 7.40 -19.65
C GLU A 147 -9.00 6.23 -20.43
N ILE A 148 -9.43 5.21 -19.69
CA ILE A 148 -10.11 4.04 -20.21
C ILE A 148 -11.42 3.91 -19.44
N ALA A 149 -12.54 4.00 -20.15
CA ALA A 149 -13.83 3.60 -19.62
C ALA A 149 -13.86 2.06 -19.55
N LEU A 150 -13.92 1.53 -18.33
CA LEU A 150 -14.08 0.11 -18.10
C LEU A 150 -15.57 -0.19 -18.20
N GLY A 151 -15.95 -1.11 -19.10
CA GLY A 151 -17.34 -1.48 -19.36
C GLY A 151 -18.03 -2.23 -18.21
N ALA A 152 -17.40 -2.31 -17.04
CA ALA A 152 -17.93 -3.00 -15.87
C ALA A 152 -17.33 -2.47 -14.56
N PRO A 153 -18.03 -2.67 -13.43
CA PRO A 153 -17.49 -2.35 -12.12
C PRO A 153 -16.19 -3.11 -11.86
N THR A 154 -15.18 -2.36 -11.43
CA THR A 154 -13.83 -2.86 -11.17
C THR A 154 -13.47 -2.57 -9.72
N GLN A 155 -12.96 -3.57 -9.02
CA GLN A 155 -12.84 -3.55 -7.56
C GLN A 155 -11.43 -3.21 -7.09
N ASP A 156 -10.42 -3.69 -7.82
CA ASP A 156 -9.03 -3.62 -7.38
C ASP A 156 -8.12 -3.13 -8.51
N MET A 157 -7.03 -2.48 -8.12
CA MET A 157 -5.98 -1.97 -8.99
C MET A 157 -4.65 -2.04 -8.25
N ILE A 158 -3.63 -2.57 -8.92
CA ILE A 158 -2.22 -2.45 -8.51
C ILE A 158 -1.36 -1.95 -9.64
N VAL A 159 -0.24 -1.32 -9.29
CA VAL A 159 0.77 -0.86 -10.23
C VAL A 159 2.12 -1.46 -9.87
N ASP A 160 2.72 -2.22 -10.77
CA ASP A 160 4.02 -2.81 -10.55
C ASP A 160 4.81 -2.89 -11.86
N ARG A 161 6.11 -2.55 -11.81
CA ARG A 161 7.04 -2.62 -12.95
C ARG A 161 6.51 -2.00 -14.26
N GLY A 162 5.84 -0.84 -14.16
CA GLY A 162 5.26 -0.11 -15.30
C GLY A 162 3.94 -0.69 -15.84
N VAL A 163 3.31 -1.60 -15.10
CA VAL A 163 2.04 -2.26 -15.46
C VAL A 163 0.99 -1.94 -14.42
N ILE A 164 -0.21 -1.58 -14.88
CA ILE A 164 -1.41 -1.50 -14.05
C ILE A 164 -2.19 -2.78 -14.26
N VAL A 165 -2.52 -3.49 -13.19
CA VAL A 165 -3.42 -4.65 -13.24
C VAL A 165 -4.71 -4.29 -12.53
N VAL A 166 -5.84 -4.61 -13.16
CA VAL A 166 -7.18 -4.39 -12.62
C VAL A 166 -7.99 -5.68 -12.62
N ASP A 167 -8.81 -5.86 -11.59
CA ASP A 167 -9.79 -6.94 -11.51
C ASP A 167 -11.19 -6.43 -11.85
N THR A 168 -11.64 -6.80 -13.03
CA THR A 168 -12.92 -6.39 -13.61
C THR A 168 -13.96 -7.50 -13.43
N ARG A 169 -15.23 -7.11 -13.22
CA ARG A 169 -16.38 -8.03 -13.24
C ARG A 169 -17.33 -7.68 -14.39
N PRO A 170 -16.90 -7.75 -15.67
CA PRO A 170 -17.87 -7.73 -16.76
C PRO A 170 -18.85 -8.90 -16.53
N ASP A 171 -20.13 -8.68 -16.83
CA ASP A 171 -21.16 -9.72 -17.06
C ASP A 171 -21.23 -10.95 -16.12
N PHE A 172 -20.76 -10.82 -14.88
CA PHE A 172 -20.53 -11.93 -13.93
C PHE A 172 -19.37 -12.88 -14.29
N GLU A 173 -18.66 -12.67 -15.41
CA GLU A 173 -17.38 -13.33 -15.69
C GLU A 173 -16.21 -12.50 -15.17
N THR A 174 -15.56 -12.96 -14.11
CA THR A 174 -14.39 -12.30 -13.52
C THR A 174 -13.23 -12.28 -14.51
N SER A 175 -12.60 -11.13 -14.75
CA SER A 175 -11.37 -11.08 -15.54
C SER A 175 -10.33 -10.11 -14.99
N THR A 176 -9.07 -10.54 -15.01
CA THR A 176 -7.92 -9.74 -14.63
C THR A 176 -7.26 -9.21 -15.89
N VAL A 177 -7.07 -7.89 -15.98
CA VAL A 177 -6.60 -7.21 -17.18
C VAL A 177 -5.39 -6.35 -16.82
N ALA A 178 -4.35 -6.40 -17.65
CA ALA A 178 -3.19 -5.52 -17.51
C ALA A 178 -3.12 -4.46 -18.60
N HIS A 179 -2.64 -3.29 -18.19
CA HIS A 179 -2.43 -2.12 -19.03
C HIS A 179 -1.04 -1.54 -18.79
N ARG A 180 -0.42 -0.99 -19.83
CA ARG A 180 0.85 -0.27 -19.70
C ARG A 180 0.62 1.07 -19.01
N LEU A 181 1.27 1.33 -17.88
CA LEU A 181 1.12 2.55 -17.06
C LEU A 181 1.25 3.84 -17.88
N GLY A 182 2.25 3.92 -18.77
CA GLY A 182 2.51 5.14 -19.54
C GLY A 182 1.49 5.45 -20.65
N THR A 183 0.70 4.48 -21.11
CA THR A 183 -0.13 4.63 -22.33
C THR A 183 -1.57 4.15 -22.21
N GLY A 184 -1.89 3.36 -21.19
CA GLY A 184 -3.19 2.68 -21.07
C GLY A 184 -3.37 1.48 -22.00
N ALA A 185 -2.44 1.20 -22.92
CA ALA A 185 -2.56 0.08 -23.84
C ALA A 185 -2.68 -1.27 -23.11
N ARG A 186 -3.71 -2.06 -23.46
CA ARG A 186 -3.92 -3.40 -22.90
C ARG A 186 -2.74 -4.32 -23.26
N MET A 187 -2.16 -4.95 -22.27
CA MET A 187 -1.04 -5.88 -22.41
C MET A 187 -1.51 -7.33 -22.49
N TRP A 188 -2.38 -7.73 -21.56
CA TRP A 188 -2.97 -9.06 -21.50
C TRP A 188 -4.32 -9.03 -20.78
N LYS A 189 -5.12 -10.08 -20.97
CA LYS A 189 -6.39 -10.32 -20.27
C LYS A 189 -6.50 -11.80 -19.96
N LEU A 190 -6.82 -12.13 -18.71
CA LEU A 190 -7.11 -13.48 -18.26
C LEU A 190 -8.59 -13.57 -17.91
N PHE A 191 -9.30 -14.49 -18.56
CA PHE A 191 -10.72 -14.76 -18.31
C PHE A 191 -10.89 -15.73 -17.14
N GLY A 192 -12.02 -15.60 -16.43
CA GLY A 192 -12.33 -16.41 -15.27
C GLY A 192 -11.41 -16.16 -14.06
N THR A 193 -10.64 -15.05 -14.03
CA THR A 193 -9.70 -14.77 -12.94
C THR A 193 -10.07 -13.57 -12.08
N ARG A 194 -9.64 -13.65 -10.81
CA ARG A 194 -9.69 -12.55 -9.84
C ARG A 194 -8.57 -12.68 -8.80
N GLY A 195 -8.09 -11.56 -8.27
CA GLY A 195 -7.13 -11.54 -7.17
C GLY A 195 -7.76 -11.75 -5.79
N ASP A 196 -8.97 -11.22 -5.52
CA ASP A 196 -9.58 -11.17 -4.17
C ASP A 196 -8.61 -10.60 -3.10
N GLY A 197 -7.86 -9.54 -3.46
CA GLY A 197 -6.70 -9.04 -2.71
C GLY A 197 -5.51 -8.87 -3.66
N LEU A 198 -5.71 -8.07 -4.72
CA LEU A 198 -4.74 -7.97 -5.80
C LEU A 198 -3.46 -7.31 -5.25
N LEU A 199 -2.33 -8.02 -5.38
CA LEU A 199 -1.00 -7.56 -4.98
C LEU A 199 0.06 -8.25 -5.84
N SER A 200 1.24 -7.62 -5.96
CA SER A 200 2.39 -8.17 -6.68
C SER A 200 3.59 -8.38 -5.75
N ALA A 201 4.09 -9.61 -5.72
CA ALA A 201 5.32 -9.99 -5.04
C ALA A 201 6.39 -10.34 -6.08
N GLN A 202 7.44 -9.51 -6.18
CA GLN A 202 8.48 -9.63 -7.21
C GLN A 202 7.97 -9.73 -8.66
N GLY A 203 6.84 -9.10 -8.98
CA GLY A 203 6.27 -9.13 -10.33
C GLY A 203 5.40 -10.36 -10.57
N ARG A 204 5.03 -11.09 -9.52
CA ARG A 204 4.10 -12.21 -9.56
C ARG A 204 2.81 -11.78 -8.88
N ILE A 205 1.68 -12.12 -9.46
CA ILE A 205 0.35 -11.93 -8.86
C ILE A 205 -0.32 -13.29 -8.70
N LEU A 206 -0.96 -13.53 -7.56
CA LEU A 206 -1.74 -14.76 -7.31
C LEU A 206 -3.21 -14.50 -7.66
N LEU A 207 -3.76 -15.32 -8.54
CA LEU A 207 -5.13 -15.18 -9.03
C LEU A 207 -5.91 -16.48 -8.82
N ARG A 208 -7.10 -16.36 -8.27
CA ARG A 208 -8.12 -17.41 -8.31
C ARG A 208 -8.67 -17.53 -9.72
N THR A 209 -8.95 -18.75 -10.14
CA THR A 209 -9.48 -19.10 -11.47
C THR A 209 -10.75 -19.94 -11.30
N ALA A 210 -11.85 -19.47 -11.89
CA ALA A 210 -13.16 -20.11 -11.78
C ALA A 210 -13.10 -21.58 -12.23
N GLY A 211 -13.43 -22.50 -11.32
CA GLY A 211 -13.43 -23.94 -11.59
C GLY A 211 -12.05 -24.62 -11.62
N GLU A 212 -10.94 -23.87 -11.50
CA GLU A 212 -9.58 -24.42 -11.68
C GLU A 212 -8.65 -24.26 -10.47
N GLY A 213 -9.10 -23.62 -9.38
CA GLY A 213 -8.26 -23.30 -8.22
C GLY A 213 -7.52 -21.97 -8.40
N SER A 214 -6.21 -21.93 -8.15
CA SER A 214 -5.41 -20.70 -8.21
C SER A 214 -4.13 -20.83 -9.01
N ARG A 215 -3.65 -19.71 -9.54
CA ARG A 215 -2.41 -19.62 -10.32
C ARG A 215 -1.63 -18.36 -9.99
N ALA A 216 -0.32 -18.48 -9.91
CA ALA A 216 0.54 -17.30 -9.97
C ALA A 216 0.89 -17.00 -11.42
N VAL A 217 0.82 -15.72 -11.78
CA VAL A 217 1.17 -15.24 -13.12
C VAL A 217 2.18 -14.11 -13.06
N ASP A 218 2.98 -13.96 -14.11
CA ASP A 218 3.87 -12.82 -14.26
C ASP A 218 3.07 -11.54 -14.60
N VAL A 219 3.37 -10.45 -13.89
CA VAL A 219 2.62 -9.18 -13.99
C VAL A 219 2.73 -8.54 -15.37
N LYS A 220 3.84 -8.74 -16.09
CA LYS A 220 4.06 -8.12 -17.41
C LYS A 220 3.42 -8.92 -18.53
N THR A 221 3.39 -10.23 -18.42
CA THR A 221 3.03 -11.12 -19.54
C THR A 221 1.72 -11.86 -19.33
N GLY A 222 1.23 -11.97 -18.09
CA GLY A 222 0.06 -12.78 -17.74
C GLY A 222 0.32 -14.29 -17.87
N THR A 223 1.56 -14.69 -18.15
CA THR A 223 1.94 -16.10 -18.27
C THR A 223 1.88 -16.78 -16.92
N THR A 224 1.36 -18.00 -16.89
CA THR A 224 1.29 -18.78 -15.66
C THR A 224 2.66 -19.31 -15.26
N ILE A 225 3.08 -19.02 -14.03
CA ILE A 225 4.34 -19.49 -13.44
C ILE A 225 4.10 -20.86 -12.78
N TRP A 226 3.04 -20.97 -11.97
CA TRP A 226 2.62 -22.22 -11.32
C TRP A 226 1.11 -22.21 -11.08
N ARG A 227 0.54 -23.40 -10.82
CA ARG A 227 -0.89 -23.62 -10.55
C ARG A 227 -1.09 -24.54 -9.36
N THR A 228 -2.26 -24.44 -8.74
CA THR A 228 -2.73 -25.33 -7.69
C THR A 228 -4.25 -25.51 -7.83
N PRO A 229 -4.82 -26.70 -7.56
CA PRO A 229 -6.26 -26.89 -7.51
C PRO A 229 -6.91 -26.19 -6.30
N GLU A 230 -6.11 -25.73 -5.34
CA GLU A 230 -6.57 -25.05 -4.14
C GLU A 230 -7.04 -23.62 -4.44
N ASP A 231 -8.06 -23.19 -3.70
CA ASP A 231 -8.72 -21.89 -3.90
C ASP A 231 -8.04 -20.77 -3.08
N TRP A 232 -6.77 -20.52 -3.37
CA TRP A 232 -5.93 -19.56 -2.65
C TRP A 232 -6.08 -18.13 -3.15
N TYR A 233 -6.08 -17.16 -2.23
CA TYR A 233 -5.97 -15.74 -2.51
C TYR A 233 -4.90 -15.11 -1.61
N ALA A 234 -4.21 -14.10 -2.12
CA ALA A 234 -3.16 -13.41 -1.36
C ALA A 234 -3.77 -12.33 -0.47
N VAL A 235 -3.24 -12.19 0.74
CA VAL A 235 -3.64 -11.17 1.73
C VAL A 235 -2.50 -10.22 2.11
N GLY A 236 -1.30 -10.46 1.57
CA GLY A 236 -0.09 -9.66 1.71
C GLY A 236 1.14 -10.39 1.19
N SER A 237 2.26 -9.68 1.06
CA SER A 237 3.58 -10.28 0.83
C SER A 237 4.58 -9.86 1.91
N ASN A 238 5.74 -10.52 1.96
CA ASN A 238 6.88 -9.99 2.71
C ASN A 238 7.59 -8.86 1.92
N PRO A 239 8.46 -8.06 2.56
CA PRO A 239 9.10 -6.91 1.92
C PRO A 239 9.95 -7.27 0.69
N SER A 240 10.64 -8.40 0.73
CA SER A 240 11.42 -8.87 -0.43
C SER A 240 10.55 -9.43 -1.57
N GLY A 241 9.25 -9.67 -1.30
CA GLY A 241 8.32 -10.31 -2.23
C GLY A 241 8.63 -11.77 -2.54
N SER A 242 9.46 -12.44 -1.72
CA SER A 242 9.74 -13.88 -1.88
C SER A 242 8.59 -14.76 -1.39
N ARG A 243 7.70 -14.25 -0.54
CA ARG A 243 6.56 -14.98 0.02
C ARG A 243 5.24 -14.28 -0.22
N PHE A 244 4.21 -15.06 -0.53
CA PHE A 244 2.83 -14.65 -0.33
C PHE A 244 2.34 -15.16 1.03
N TYR A 245 1.52 -14.34 1.67
CA TYR A 245 0.63 -14.77 2.74
C TYR A 245 -0.74 -14.96 2.13
N ILE A 246 -1.34 -16.13 2.34
CA ILE A 246 -2.57 -16.52 1.67
C ILE A 246 -3.66 -16.93 2.65
N GLY A 247 -4.90 -16.67 2.24
CA GLY A 247 -6.12 -17.27 2.80
C GLY A 247 -6.66 -18.38 1.89
N GLY A 248 -7.72 -19.05 2.34
CA GLY A 248 -8.41 -20.11 1.57
C GLY A 248 -8.07 -21.55 1.97
N ARG A 249 -6.97 -21.77 2.71
CA ARG A 249 -6.55 -23.11 3.15
C ARG A 249 -6.96 -23.39 4.61
N ASN A 250 -7.95 -24.26 4.81
CA ASN A 250 -8.41 -24.74 6.13
C ASN A 250 -8.70 -23.62 7.16
N GLY A 251 -9.03 -22.41 6.69
CA GLY A 251 -9.35 -21.26 7.54
C GLY A 251 -8.16 -20.61 8.25
N GLY A 252 -6.91 -20.94 7.94
CA GLY A 252 -5.72 -20.36 8.57
C GLY A 252 -4.83 -19.57 7.61
N LEU A 253 -4.08 -18.59 8.13
CA LEU A 253 -3.05 -17.87 7.39
C LEU A 253 -1.88 -18.81 7.08
N THR A 254 -1.51 -18.88 5.80
CA THR A 254 -0.42 -19.73 5.31
C THR A 254 0.62 -18.87 4.60
N ALA A 255 1.90 -19.10 4.88
CA ALA A 255 2.99 -18.51 4.09
C ALA A 255 3.44 -19.49 3.03
N ILE A 256 3.48 -19.03 1.78
CA ILE A 256 3.95 -19.80 0.63
C ILE A 256 5.10 -19.07 -0.07
N ASP A 257 6.00 -19.83 -0.69
CA ASP A 257 6.99 -19.29 -1.62
C ASP A 257 6.28 -18.74 -2.87
N SER A 258 6.53 -17.48 -3.20
CA SER A 258 5.86 -16.79 -4.31
C SER A 258 6.24 -17.36 -5.69
N ALA A 259 7.40 -18.00 -5.81
CA ALA A 259 7.96 -18.47 -7.08
C ALA A 259 7.48 -19.87 -7.46
N ASN A 260 7.05 -20.70 -6.51
CA ASN A 260 6.63 -22.07 -6.77
C ASN A 260 5.38 -22.54 -6.00
N GLY A 261 4.87 -21.77 -5.04
CA GLY A 261 3.67 -22.11 -4.27
C GLY A 261 3.92 -23.07 -3.11
N ASN A 262 5.18 -23.44 -2.82
CA ASN A 262 5.51 -24.34 -1.71
C ASN A 262 5.16 -23.70 -0.36
N VAL A 263 4.51 -24.48 0.50
CA VAL A 263 4.15 -24.03 1.85
C VAL A 263 5.40 -23.96 2.73
N ALA A 264 5.68 -22.77 3.27
CA ALA A 264 6.73 -22.56 4.25
C ALA A 264 6.23 -22.87 5.67
N TRP A 265 5.04 -22.36 6.02
CA TRP A 265 4.37 -22.65 7.27
C TRP A 265 2.87 -22.36 7.18
N GLN A 266 2.12 -22.92 8.13
CA GLN A 266 0.69 -22.64 8.30
C GLN A 266 0.38 -22.34 9.76
N SER A 267 -0.49 -21.36 9.99
CA SER A 267 -1.03 -21.06 11.32
C SER A 267 -2.50 -21.48 11.42
N THR A 268 -3.03 -21.55 12.64
CA THR A 268 -4.46 -21.76 12.91
C THR A 268 -5.27 -20.46 12.90
N TRP A 269 -4.63 -19.32 12.65
CA TRP A 269 -5.26 -18.00 12.72
C TRP A 269 -5.70 -17.55 11.33
N PRO A 270 -7.02 -17.41 11.06
CA PRO A 270 -7.46 -16.72 9.85
C PRO A 270 -7.02 -15.26 9.89
N ALA A 271 -6.49 -14.77 8.77
CA ALA A 271 -6.23 -13.36 8.54
C ALA A 271 -6.72 -12.97 7.14
N ARG A 272 -7.47 -11.87 7.05
CA ARG A 272 -7.97 -11.32 5.77
C ARG A 272 -7.03 -10.30 5.14
N SER A 273 -6.11 -9.77 5.94
CA SER A 273 -5.08 -8.82 5.54
C SER A 273 -3.95 -8.91 6.56
N VAL A 274 -2.73 -8.61 6.14
CA VAL A 274 -1.54 -8.68 7.00
C VAL A 274 -0.67 -7.44 6.82
N THR A 275 0.06 -7.08 7.89
CA THR A 275 1.24 -6.22 7.84
C THR A 275 2.45 -7.08 8.02
N VAL A 276 3.48 -6.89 7.20
CA VAL A 276 4.64 -7.77 7.23
C VAL A 276 5.92 -6.95 7.19
N ASP A 277 6.72 -7.09 8.24
CA ASP A 277 8.15 -6.71 8.20
C ASP A 277 9.02 -7.95 8.01
N ASP A 278 10.34 -7.79 8.06
CA ASP A 278 11.27 -8.90 7.80
C ASP A 278 11.19 -10.03 8.84
N GLN A 279 10.63 -9.75 10.03
CA GLN A 279 10.64 -10.67 11.17
C GLN A 279 9.24 -11.05 11.65
N ARG A 280 8.22 -10.24 11.38
CA ARG A 280 6.90 -10.36 11.99
C ARG A 280 5.77 -10.18 10.99
N VAL A 281 4.68 -10.88 11.28
CA VAL A 281 3.40 -10.75 10.59
C VAL A 281 2.37 -10.27 11.60
N TYR A 282 1.73 -9.14 11.31
CA TYR A 282 0.67 -8.57 12.12
C TYR A 282 -0.66 -8.67 11.39
N PHE A 283 -1.75 -8.88 12.10
CA PHE A 283 -3.09 -8.80 11.51
C PHE A 283 -4.14 -8.43 12.55
N PRO A 284 -5.20 -7.72 12.13
CA PRO A 284 -6.33 -7.44 13.00
C PRO A 284 -7.21 -8.67 13.17
N ARG A 285 -7.73 -8.86 14.39
CA ARG A 285 -8.73 -9.88 14.70
C ARG A 285 -9.65 -9.40 15.82
N TYR A 286 -10.91 -9.16 15.49
CA TYR A 286 -11.88 -8.57 16.41
C TYR A 286 -11.32 -7.29 17.03
N ARG A 287 -11.13 -7.25 18.36
CA ARG A 287 -10.56 -6.10 19.09
C ARG A 287 -9.09 -6.30 19.45
N SER A 288 -8.33 -7.01 18.62
CA SER A 288 -6.92 -7.27 18.89
C SER A 288 -6.09 -7.17 17.62
N THR A 289 -4.85 -6.69 17.77
CA THR A 289 -3.79 -6.93 16.79
C THR A 289 -2.96 -8.11 17.24
N ILE A 290 -2.84 -9.13 16.39
CA ILE A 290 -2.04 -10.34 16.65
C ILE A 290 -0.69 -10.20 15.96
N CYS A 291 0.39 -10.62 16.61
CA CYS A 291 1.72 -10.70 16.03
C CYS A 291 2.18 -12.16 15.97
N LEU A 292 2.62 -12.60 14.79
CA LEU A 292 3.30 -13.87 14.55
C LEU A 292 4.76 -13.64 14.17
N ASP A 293 5.58 -14.66 14.39
CA ASP A 293 6.91 -14.77 13.80
C ASP A 293 6.79 -15.07 12.29
N ALA A 294 7.45 -14.28 11.44
CA ALA A 294 7.31 -14.39 9.99
C ALA A 294 7.96 -15.66 9.40
N THR A 295 8.84 -16.33 10.15
CA THR A 295 9.55 -17.54 9.71
C THR A 295 8.80 -18.81 10.08
N THR A 296 8.10 -18.80 11.21
CA THR A 296 7.48 -20.00 11.79
C THR A 296 5.96 -19.93 11.88
N GLY A 297 5.36 -18.74 11.76
CA GLY A 297 3.92 -18.53 11.93
C GLY A 297 3.42 -18.63 13.38
N ARG A 298 4.32 -18.76 14.36
CA ARG A 298 3.97 -18.87 15.78
C ARG A 298 3.56 -17.51 16.34
N LYS A 299 2.49 -17.48 17.14
CA LYS A 299 2.09 -16.26 17.86
C LYS A 299 3.17 -15.84 18.84
N LEU A 300 3.64 -14.60 18.71
CA LEU A 300 4.60 -13.96 19.62
C LEU A 300 3.86 -13.21 20.73
N TRP A 301 2.92 -12.35 20.34
CA TRP A 301 2.15 -11.53 21.27
C TRP A 301 0.83 -11.06 20.64
N SER A 302 0.00 -10.39 21.43
CA SER A 302 -1.19 -9.68 20.95
C SER A 302 -1.45 -8.45 21.80
N VAL A 303 -1.93 -7.38 21.18
CA VAL A 303 -2.37 -6.15 21.85
C VAL A 303 -3.88 -6.03 21.70
N HIS A 304 -4.58 -5.73 22.80
CA HIS A 304 -6.01 -5.46 22.81
C HIS A 304 -6.28 -3.98 22.49
N LEU A 305 -7.29 -3.72 21.67
CA LEU A 305 -7.72 -2.39 21.25
C LEU A 305 -9.08 -2.05 21.87
N PRO A 306 -9.39 -0.75 22.04
CA PRO A 306 -10.65 -0.33 22.66
C PRO A 306 -11.88 -0.77 21.86
N ASP A 307 -11.77 -0.86 20.54
CA ASP A 307 -12.80 -1.40 19.65
C ASP A 307 -12.20 -2.23 18.51
N THR A 308 -13.02 -2.55 17.49
CA THR A 308 -12.64 -3.33 16.31
C THR A 308 -11.32 -2.84 15.74
N ALA A 309 -10.38 -3.77 15.58
CA ALA A 309 -9.06 -3.52 15.05
C ALA A 309 -9.13 -3.34 13.53
N GLY A 310 -8.63 -2.22 13.06
CA GLY A 310 -8.35 -2.01 11.64
C GLY A 310 -6.98 -2.54 11.25
N GLN A 311 -6.67 -2.43 9.96
CA GLN A 311 -5.41 -2.90 9.40
C GLN A 311 -4.22 -2.10 9.97
N PRO A 312 -3.28 -2.77 10.68
CA PRO A 312 -2.16 -2.09 11.31
C PRO A 312 -1.10 -1.67 10.28
N VAL A 313 -0.26 -0.72 10.66
CA VAL A 313 0.82 -0.19 9.83
C VAL A 313 2.12 -0.19 10.62
N ARG A 314 3.19 -0.62 9.97
CA ARG A 314 4.51 -0.77 10.57
C ARG A 314 5.44 0.30 9.98
N ALA A 315 6.06 1.12 10.82
CA ALA A 315 7.02 2.14 10.39
C ALA A 315 7.86 2.61 11.59
N GLY A 316 9.14 2.97 11.40
CA GLY A 316 9.98 3.59 12.44
C GLY A 316 9.98 2.86 13.79
N ARG A 317 10.17 1.53 13.79
CA ARG A 317 10.07 0.66 15.00
C ARG A 317 8.72 0.66 15.75
N LEU A 318 7.71 1.37 15.25
CA LEU A 318 6.36 1.44 15.80
C LEU A 318 5.37 0.60 14.99
N LEU A 319 4.29 0.22 15.64
CA LEU A 319 3.09 -0.37 15.03
C LEU A 319 1.90 0.53 15.36
N TYR A 320 1.22 1.01 14.32
CA TYR A 320 0.07 1.90 14.37
C TYR A 320 -1.18 1.07 14.07
N SER A 321 -2.03 0.83 15.07
CA SER A 321 -3.23 0.03 14.95
C SER A 321 -4.48 0.91 15.10
N PRO A 322 -5.18 1.23 13.98
CA PRO A 322 -6.44 1.95 14.07
C PRO A 322 -7.50 1.08 14.76
N SER A 323 -8.43 1.75 15.42
CA SER A 323 -9.57 1.13 16.09
C SER A 323 -10.82 1.94 15.76
N GLY A 324 -12.01 1.32 15.84
CA GLY A 324 -13.37 1.85 15.59
C GLY A 324 -13.55 3.36 15.38
N MET A 325 -14.48 3.80 14.53
CA MET A 325 -14.68 5.24 14.24
C MET A 325 -14.65 6.16 15.48
N GLY A 326 -13.71 7.08 15.51
CA GLY A 326 -13.53 8.06 16.59
C GLY A 326 -12.73 7.55 17.79
N HIS A 327 -12.38 6.25 17.82
CA HIS A 327 -11.50 5.69 18.82
C HIS A 327 -10.03 6.05 18.55
N PRO A 328 -9.23 6.16 19.63
CA PRO A 328 -7.86 6.56 19.51
C PRO A 328 -7.03 5.50 18.77
N LEU A 329 -6.15 5.98 17.89
CA LEU A 329 -5.10 5.17 17.30
C LEU A 329 -4.24 4.58 18.43
N SER A 330 -4.04 3.26 18.40
CA SER A 330 -3.07 2.60 19.29
C SER A 330 -1.70 2.62 18.62
N ILE A 331 -0.69 3.14 19.32
CA ILE A 331 0.70 3.08 18.86
C ILE A 331 1.52 2.33 19.90
N VAL A 332 2.18 1.26 19.46
CA VAL A 332 3.02 0.41 20.30
C VAL A 332 4.41 0.28 19.71
N ASP A 333 5.38 -0.05 20.58
CA ASP A 333 6.67 -0.56 20.14
C ASP A 333 6.46 -1.90 19.41
N ALA A 334 6.87 -1.98 18.15
CA ALA A 334 6.59 -3.14 17.30
C ALA A 334 7.36 -4.41 17.71
N VAL A 335 8.40 -4.27 18.54
CA VAL A 335 9.19 -5.39 19.06
C VAL A 335 8.53 -5.95 20.31
N THR A 336 8.21 -5.08 21.28
CA THR A 336 7.77 -5.49 22.61
C THR A 336 6.26 -5.52 22.78
N GLY A 337 5.50 -4.83 21.91
CA GLY A 337 4.06 -4.62 22.05
C GLY A 337 3.68 -3.61 23.15
N GLN A 338 4.67 -2.94 23.77
CA GLN A 338 4.41 -1.95 24.81
C GLN A 338 3.83 -0.66 24.23
N ALA A 339 2.81 -0.11 24.89
CA ALA A 339 2.18 1.15 24.50
C ALA A 339 3.17 2.32 24.54
N LYS A 340 3.05 3.22 23.56
CA LYS A 340 3.78 4.48 23.46
C LYS A 340 2.79 5.64 23.55
N LYS A 341 2.54 6.31 22.43
CA LYS A 341 1.49 7.32 22.28
C LYS A 341 0.19 6.70 21.79
N GLY A 342 -0.91 7.41 22.01
CA GLY A 342 -2.17 7.18 21.33
C GLY A 342 -2.99 8.46 21.32
N GLY A 343 -4.29 8.34 21.06
CA GLY A 343 -5.22 9.45 21.25
C GLY A 343 -5.62 10.18 19.97
N MET A 344 -4.87 10.04 18.87
CA MET A 344 -5.31 10.61 17.59
C MET A 344 -6.59 9.89 17.11
N PRO A 345 -7.65 10.60 16.67
CA PRO A 345 -8.87 9.96 16.19
C PRO A 345 -8.58 9.10 14.96
N SER A 346 -8.98 7.84 14.99
CA SER A 346 -8.80 6.88 13.91
C SER A 346 -10.12 6.22 13.50
N SER A 347 -10.08 5.43 12.43
CA SER A 347 -11.11 4.47 12.08
C SER A 347 -10.46 3.20 11.60
N GLU A 348 -11.03 2.08 12.00
CA GLU A 348 -10.70 0.73 11.56
C GLU A 348 -10.72 0.54 10.03
N ASN A 349 -11.49 1.37 9.32
CA ASN A 349 -11.63 1.29 7.87
C ASN A 349 -10.49 1.93 7.09
N TYR A 350 -9.70 2.79 7.73
CA TYR A 350 -8.66 3.60 7.07
C TYR A 350 -7.30 3.44 7.76
N PRO A 351 -6.42 2.60 7.22
CA PRO A 351 -5.05 2.46 7.71
C PRO A 351 -4.30 3.81 7.64
N PRO A 352 -3.47 4.13 8.65
CA PRO A 352 -2.66 5.33 8.60
C PRO A 352 -1.61 5.27 7.48
N THR A 353 -1.26 6.41 6.92
CA THR A 353 -0.08 6.53 6.06
C THR A 353 1.06 7.14 6.87
N VAL A 354 2.18 6.44 7.01
CA VAL A 354 3.36 6.90 7.77
C VAL A 354 4.54 7.03 6.82
N ALA A 355 4.99 8.25 6.61
CA ALA A 355 5.99 8.57 5.60
C ALA A 355 6.73 9.88 5.92
N GLY A 356 8.07 9.85 5.83
CA GLY A 356 8.93 11.02 5.91
C GLY A 356 8.76 11.81 7.21
N GLY A 357 8.66 11.13 8.35
CA GLY A 357 8.50 11.75 9.67
C GLY A 357 7.10 12.28 9.93
N ARG A 358 6.09 11.84 9.16
CA ARG A 358 4.71 12.32 9.27
C ARG A 358 3.73 11.16 9.35
N LEU A 359 2.70 11.36 10.17
CA LEU A 359 1.56 10.47 10.29
C LEU A 359 0.35 11.16 9.66
N PHE A 360 -0.29 10.48 8.71
CA PHE A 360 -1.50 10.92 8.05
C PHE A 360 -2.67 10.01 8.44
N LEU A 361 -3.75 10.61 8.93
CA LEU A 361 -4.96 9.89 9.37
C LEU A 361 -6.19 10.44 8.66
N THR A 362 -6.99 9.54 8.09
CA THR A 362 -8.29 9.88 7.51
C THR A 362 -9.41 9.14 8.24
N ASP A 363 -10.57 9.78 8.31
CA ASP A 363 -11.84 9.17 8.73
C ASP A 363 -12.82 9.03 7.54
N GLY A 364 -12.32 9.24 6.32
CA GLY A 364 -13.11 9.29 5.09
C GLY A 364 -13.65 10.68 4.77
N ASN A 365 -13.87 11.54 5.78
CA ASN A 365 -14.35 12.91 5.56
C ASN A 365 -13.22 13.94 5.60
N ARG A 366 -12.21 13.70 6.43
CA ARG A 366 -11.10 14.62 6.67
C ARG A 366 -9.78 13.87 6.69
N LEU A 367 -8.74 14.51 6.17
CA LEU A 367 -7.37 14.07 6.29
C LEU A 367 -6.60 15.01 7.22
N ARG A 368 -5.95 14.43 8.23
CA ARG A 368 -5.16 15.13 9.25
C ARG A 368 -3.71 14.69 9.17
N ALA A 369 -2.79 15.64 9.35
CA ALA A 369 -1.36 15.35 9.46
C ALA A 369 -0.81 15.68 10.84
N TYR A 370 0.07 14.81 11.32
CA TYR A 370 0.72 14.91 12.61
C TYR A 370 2.23 14.79 12.45
N PHE A 371 2.99 15.74 13.00
CA PHE A 371 4.46 15.72 13.11
C PHE A 371 4.99 16.80 14.06
#